data_AF-A0A937NVA5-F1
#
_entry.id   AF-A0A937NVA5-F1
#
_cell.length_a   1.000
_cell.length_b   1.000
_cell.length_c   1.000
_cell.angle_alpha   90.00
_cell.angle_beta   90.00
_cell.angle_gamma   90.00
#
_symmetry.space_group_name_H-M   'P 1'
#
loop_
_entity.id
_entity.type
_entity.pdbx_description
1 polymer ?
#
loop_
_entity_poly.entity_id
_entity_poly.type
_entity_poly.pdbx_seq_one_letter_code
_entity_poly.pdbx_strand_id
1 'polypeptide(L)'
;MTQTQKEPHRLTKKFLMSLPEGLYLVSNCADELGCPIYEGVVARRDVRDMQWEKLKQVRANQRHCHVFDSKLDYVEFIESVERLPLNKL
;
A
#
# COMPACT_ATOMS: atom_id res chain seq x y z
N MET A 1 15.44 -2.74 -12.88
CA MET A 1 15.57 -3.18 -11.47
C MET A 1 14.44 -2.53 -10.70
N THR A 2 13.28 -3.18 -10.61
CA THR A 2 12.14 -2.69 -9.81
C THR A 2 12.19 -3.41 -8.47
N GLN A 3 12.51 -2.66 -7.41
CA GLN A 3 12.41 -3.15 -6.03
C GLN A 3 10.94 -3.04 -5.62
N THR A 4 10.23 -4.17 -5.66
CA THR A 4 9.00 -4.33 -4.89
C THR A 4 9.36 -4.15 -3.42
N GLN A 5 9.03 -3.01 -2.81
CA GLN A 5 9.28 -2.80 -1.38
C GLN A 5 8.25 -3.60 -0.58
N LYS A 6 8.56 -4.89 -0.39
CA LYS A 6 7.76 -5.84 0.39
C LYS A 6 7.78 -5.50 1.88
N GLU A 7 8.81 -4.81 2.36
CA GLU A 7 8.90 -4.39 3.75
C GLU A 7 7.92 -3.26 4.08
N PRO A 8 7.16 -3.36 5.18
CA PRO A 8 6.22 -2.34 5.58
C PRO A 8 6.94 -1.03 5.89
N HIS A 9 6.56 0.04 5.18
CA HIS A 9 7.08 1.39 5.38
C HIS A 9 6.05 2.29 6.05
N ARG A 10 6.50 3.21 6.90
CA ARG A 10 5.61 4.17 7.54
C ARG A 10 5.14 5.21 6.52
N LEU A 11 3.82 5.30 6.32
CA LEU A 11 3.16 6.18 5.37
C LEU A 11 3.15 7.64 5.87
N THR A 12 4.29 8.30 5.68
CA THR A 12 4.43 9.75 5.90
C THR A 12 4.19 10.51 4.60
N LYS A 13 3.86 11.81 4.69
CA LYS A 13 3.75 12.67 3.51
C LYS A 13 5.06 12.69 2.71
N LYS A 14 6.19 12.73 3.41
CA LYS A 14 7.53 12.68 2.79
C LYS A 14 7.74 11.38 2.01
N PHE A 15 7.37 10.24 2.59
CA PHE A 15 7.46 8.95 1.92
C PHE A 15 6.60 8.92 0.66
N LEU A 16 5.31 9.28 0.74
CA LEU A 16 4.43 9.36 -0.43
C LEU A 16 5.02 10.27 -1.53
N MET A 17 5.58 11.43 -1.16
CA MET A 17 6.19 12.36 -2.11
C MET A 17 7.49 11.84 -2.74
N SER A 18 8.18 10.89 -2.10
CA SER A 18 9.37 10.24 -2.67
C SER A 18 9.06 9.08 -3.63
N LEU A 19 7.85 8.54 -3.60
CA LEU A 19 7.49 7.40 -4.46
C LEU A 19 7.36 7.81 -5.93
N PRO A 20 7.82 6.95 -6.87
CA PRO A 20 7.43 7.04 -8.27
C PRO A 20 5.91 7.03 -8.45
N GLU A 21 5.43 7.77 -9.44
CA GLU A 21 4.04 7.64 -9.90
C GLU A 21 3.79 6.24 -10.49
N GLY A 22 2.55 5.76 -10.40
CA GLY A 22 2.13 4.51 -11.05
C GLY A 22 2.28 3.27 -10.18
N LEU A 23 3.10 3.32 -9.12
CA LEU A 23 3.19 2.24 -8.13
C LEU A 23 1.87 2.02 -7.41
N TYR A 24 1.65 0.83 -6.88
CA TYR A 24 0.45 0.48 -6.14
C TYR A 24 0.70 0.48 -4.64
N LEU A 25 0.04 1.39 -3.92
CA LEU A 25 0.19 1.57 -2.49
C LEU A 25 -0.99 0.92 -1.75
N VAL A 26 -0.68 0.06 -0.78
CA VAL A 26 -1.68 -0.66 0.01
C VAL A 26 -1.41 -0.45 1.50
N SER A 27 -2.43 -0.09 2.27
CA SER A 27 -2.32 0.01 3.72
C SER A 27 -2.16 -1.36 4.36
N ASN A 28 -1.31 -1.47 5.38
CA ASN A 28 -1.20 -2.67 6.20
C ASN A 28 -2.36 -2.82 7.21
N CYS A 29 -3.25 -1.83 7.30
CA CYS A 29 -4.44 -1.94 8.12
C CYS A 29 -5.62 -2.37 7.27
N ALA A 30 -6.45 -3.25 7.82
CA ALA A 30 -7.68 -3.71 7.21
C ALA A 30 -8.92 -3.19 7.95
N ASP A 31 -10.03 -3.15 7.25
CA ASP A 31 -11.37 -2.95 7.81
C ASP A 31 -11.93 -4.26 8.40
N GLU A 32 -13.19 -4.23 8.82
CA GLU A 32 -13.88 -5.37 9.44
C GLU A 32 -14.09 -6.55 8.47
N LEU A 33 -13.98 -6.31 7.16
CA LEU A 33 -14.10 -7.34 6.12
C LEU A 33 -12.73 -7.92 5.73
N GLY A 34 -11.64 -7.46 6.36
CA GLY A 34 -10.28 -7.86 6.01
C GLY A 34 -9.74 -7.15 4.76
N CYS A 35 -10.42 -6.13 4.24
CA CYS A 35 -9.95 -5.35 3.10
C CYS A 35 -9.04 -4.20 3.56
N PRO A 36 -7.95 -3.85 2.85
CA PRO A 36 -7.11 -2.73 3.22
C PRO A 36 -7.91 -1.42 3.35
N ILE A 37 -7.70 -0.66 4.42
CA ILE A 37 -8.37 0.65 4.63
C ILE A 37 -8.03 1.68 3.54
N TYR A 38 -6.96 1.42 2.79
CA TYR A 38 -6.61 2.14 1.59
C TYR A 38 -5.84 1.22 0.65
N GLU A 39 -6.24 1.21 -0.62
CA GLU A 39 -5.41 0.75 -1.73
C GLU A 39 -5.55 1.72 -2.90
N GLY A 40 -4.47 1.93 -3.66
CA GLY A 40 -4.54 2.78 -4.84
C GLY A 40 -3.19 3.09 -5.48
N VAL A 41 -3.26 3.54 -6.72
CA VAL A 41 -2.08 3.97 -7.48
C VAL A 41 -1.50 5.25 -6.87
N VAL A 42 -0.18 5.30 -6.71
CA VAL A 42 0.55 6.53 -6.36
C VAL A 42 0.32 7.54 -7.46
N ALA A 43 -0.36 8.62 -7.12
CA ALA A 43 -0.81 9.61 -8.08
C ALA A 43 0.37 10.44 -8.62
N ARG A 44 0.10 11.10 -9.75
CA ARG A 44 0.95 12.16 -10.30
C ARG A 44 1.31 13.18 -9.23
N ARG A 45 2.51 13.76 -9.36
CA ARG A 45 3.06 14.67 -8.36
C ARG A 45 2.21 15.91 -8.11
N ASP A 46 1.53 16.43 -9.14
CA ASP A 46 0.65 17.60 -9.10
C ASP A 46 -0.64 17.40 -8.29
N VAL A 47 -1.12 16.16 -8.18
CA VAL A 47 -2.35 15.82 -7.41
C VAL A 47 -2.06 15.03 -6.14
N ARG A 48 -0.78 14.83 -5.80
CA ARG A 48 -0.37 13.97 -4.68
C ARG A 48 -0.75 14.54 -3.32
N ASP A 49 -0.90 15.87 -3.22
CA ASP A 49 -1.48 16.50 -2.02
C ASP A 49 -2.94 16.09 -1.80
N MET A 50 -3.75 15.98 -2.86
CA MET A 50 -5.12 15.48 -2.76
C MET A 50 -5.16 14.00 -2.33
N GLN A 51 -4.22 13.19 -2.84
CA GLN A 51 -4.07 11.80 -2.39
C GLN A 51 -3.70 11.73 -0.90
N TRP A 52 -2.83 12.62 -0.43
CA TRP A 52 -2.49 12.71 1.00
C TRP A 52 -3.70 13.06 1.86
N GLU A 53 -4.57 13.96 1.42
CA GLU A 53 -5.81 14.28 2.13
C GLU A 53 -6.74 13.06 2.24
N LYS A 54 -6.89 12.28 1.15
CA LYS A 54 -7.67 11.02 1.18
C LYS A 54 -7.10 10.02 2.19
N LEU A 55 -5.77 9.85 2.21
CA LEU A 55 -5.09 8.96 3.17
C LEU A 55 -5.35 9.37 4.64
N LYS A 56 -5.47 10.67 4.91
CA LYS A 56 -5.84 11.16 6.25
C LYS A 56 -7.30 10.88 6.58
N GLN A 57 -8.21 11.04 5.63
CA GLN A 57 -9.65 10.78 5.83
C GLN A 57 -9.91 9.33 6.26
N VAL A 58 -9.19 8.38 5.66
CA VAL A 58 -9.28 6.95 6.02
C VAL A 58 -8.32 6.53 7.14
N ARG A 59 -7.61 7.49 7.77
CA ARG A 59 -6.65 7.26 8.87
C ARG A 59 -5.52 6.27 8.54
N ALA A 60 -5.17 6.17 7.25
CA ALA A 60 -4.03 5.39 6.78
C ALA A 60 -2.70 6.14 6.94
N ASN A 61 -2.74 7.47 7.08
CA ASN A 61 -1.57 8.29 7.34
C ASN A 61 -0.84 7.84 8.62
N GLN A 62 0.48 7.91 8.63
CA GLN A 62 1.37 7.52 9.73
C GLN A 62 1.33 6.03 10.11
N ARG A 63 0.55 5.20 9.42
CA ARG A 63 0.53 3.74 9.58
C ARG A 63 1.51 3.06 8.61
N HIS A 64 1.68 1.75 8.73
CA HIS A 64 2.47 1.00 7.74
C HIS A 64 1.69 0.79 6.43
N CYS A 65 2.43 0.74 5.33
CA CYS A 65 1.95 0.39 4.00
C CYS A 65 2.96 -0.47 3.25
N HIS A 66 2.47 -1.20 2.25
CA HIS A 66 3.26 -1.92 1.26
C HIS A 66 3.15 -1.21 -0.09
N VAL A 67 4.20 -1.31 -0.90
CA VAL A 67 4.24 -0.73 -2.24
C VAL A 67 4.62 -1.82 -3.24
N PHE A 68 3.80 -1.94 -4.27
CA PHE A 68 3.93 -2.92 -5.34
C PHE A 68 4.14 -2.20 -6.68
N ASP A 69 4.69 -2.87 -7.69
CA ASP A 69 4.85 -2.25 -9.01
C ASP A 69 3.50 -2.10 -9.71
N SER A 70 2.53 -2.98 -9.40
CA SER A 70 1.19 -2.93 -9.95
C SER A 70 0.13 -3.50 -9.00
N LYS A 71 -1.15 -3.31 -9.35
CA LYS A 71 -2.27 -4.00 -8.67
C LYS A 71 -2.20 -5.51 -8.86
N LEU A 72 -1.71 -5.99 -10.01
CA LEU A 72 -1.59 -7.42 -10.28
C LEU A 72 -0.60 -8.07 -9.31
N ASP A 73 0.57 -7.45 -9.10
CA ASP A 73 1.58 -7.93 -8.15
C ASP A 73 1.03 -8.02 -6.72
N TYR A 74 0.18 -7.07 -6.33
CA TYR A 74 -0.51 -7.11 -5.04
C TYR A 74 -1.47 -8.30 -4.95
N VAL A 75 -2.28 -8.53 -5.99
CA VAL A 75 -3.20 -9.68 -6.04
C VAL A 75 -2.41 -11.00 -5.99
N GLU A 76 -1.35 -11.13 -6.78
CA GLU A 76 -0.46 -12.30 -6.76
C GLU A 76 0.18 -12.51 -5.37
N PHE A 77 0.57 -11.43 -4.70
CA PHE A 77 1.09 -11.50 -3.34
C PHE A 77 0.05 -12.03 -2.36
N ILE A 78 -1.18 -11.50 -2.36
CA ILE A 78 -2.26 -11.96 -1.47
C ILE A 78 -2.57 -13.44 -1.73
N GLU A 79 -2.75 -13.83 -3.00
CA GLU A 79 -3.00 -15.23 -3.36
C GLU A 79 -1.86 -16.16 -2.91
N SER A 80 -0.60 -15.70 -2.96
CA SER A 80 0.54 -16.49 -2.48
C SER A 80 0.54 -16.67 -0.96
N VAL A 81 0.09 -15.66 -0.20
CA VAL A 81 0.01 -15.71 1.26
C VAL A 81 -1.15 -16.61 1.70
N GLU A 82 -2.31 -16.50 1.05
CA GLU A 82 -3.48 -17.35 1.35
C GLU A 82 -3.23 -18.84 1.06
N ARG A 83 -2.31 -19.16 0.13
CA ARG A 83 -1.90 -20.54 -0.18
C ARG A 83 -0.94 -21.16 0.84
N LEU A 84 -0.46 -20.42 1.85
CA LEU A 84 0.35 -21.00 2.92
C LEU A 84 -0.55 -21.69 3.97
N PRO A 85 -0.36 -22.99 4.26
CA PRO A 85 -1.15 -23.66 5.30
C PRO A 85 -0.87 -23.03 6.67
N LEU A 86 -1.96 -22.77 7.41
CA LEU A 86 -2.03 -22.16 8.75
C LEU A 86 -1.24 -22.85 9.88
N ASN A 87 -0.31 -23.77 9.59
CA ASN A 87 0.45 -24.54 10.58
C ASN A 87 1.95 -24.22 10.55
N LYS A 88 2.35 -23.04 11.04
CA LYS A 88 3.67 -22.81 11.67
C LYS A 88 3.61 -21.60 12.61
N LEU A 89 2.95 -21.77 13.76
CA LEU A 89 3.23 -21.06 15.01
C LEU A 89 3.16 -22.07 16.15
#